data_AF-A0A919HY83-F1
#
_entry.id   AF-A0A919HY83-F1
#
_cell.length_a   1.000
_cell.length_b   1.000
_cell.length_c   1.000
_cell.angle_alpha   90.00
_cell.angle_beta   90.00
_cell.angle_gamma   90.00
#
_symmetry.space_group_name_H-M   'P 1'
#
loop_
_entity.id
_entity.type
_entity.pdbx_description
1 polymer ?
#
loop_
_entity_poly.entity_id
_entity_poly.type
_entity_poly.pdbx_seq_one_letter_code
_entity_poly.pdbx_strand_id
1 'polypeptide(L)' 'MDYLRVSRGVHCQSDQILITEGIHQAIDLVTRMLCDNGDLAWVEEPSYWGSATCWR' A
#
# COMPACT_ATOMS: atom_id res chain seq x y z
N MET A 1 10.53 16.25 8.27
CA MET A 1 10.74 15.22 7.24
C MET A 1 11.72 14.12 7.67
N ASP A 2 12.29 14.17 8.88
CA ASP A 2 13.23 13.13 9.34
C ASP A 2 12.59 11.94 10.06
N TYR A 3 11.38 12.08 10.61
CA TYR A 3 10.78 11.03 11.43
C TYR A 3 10.60 9.71 10.67
N LEU A 4 10.00 9.72 9.47
CA LEU A 4 9.79 8.49 8.68
C LEU A 4 11.10 7.90 8.18
N ARG A 5 12.06 8.74 7.80
CA ARG A 5 13.40 8.29 7.40
C ARG A 5 14.13 7.59 8.55
N VAL A 6 14.08 8.15 9.75
CA VAL A 6 14.75 7.61 10.94
C VAL A 6 14.02 6.41 11.53
N SER A 7 12.68 6.44 11.59
CA SER A 7 11.87 5.39 12.24
C SER A 7 11.54 4.20 11.33
N ARG A 8 11.47 4.40 10.00
CA ARG A 8 11.03 3.38 9.03
C ARG A 8 12.02 3.14 7.90
N GLY A 9 13.14 3.87 7.84
CA GLY A 9 14.14 3.71 6.77
C GLY A 9 13.66 4.13 5.38
N VAL A 10 12.54 4.88 5.29
CA VAL A 10 11.95 5.27 4.00
C VAL A 10 12.59 6.57 3.52
N HIS A 11 13.17 6.54 2.33
CA HIS A 11 13.69 7.71 1.63
C HIS A 11 12.58 8.35 0.78
N CYS A 12 11.91 9.37 1.32
CA CYS A 12 10.88 10.11 0.60
C CYS A 12 10.93 11.61 0.93
N GLN A 13 10.47 12.42 -0.02
CA GLN A 13 10.17 13.83 0.17
C GLN A 13 8.69 14.02 0.52
N SER A 14 8.32 15.19 1.05
CA SER A 14 6.96 15.43 1.57
C SER A 14 5.85 15.36 0.52
N ASP A 15 6.18 15.70 -0.72
CA ASP A 15 5.32 15.62 -1.90
C ASP A 15 5.07 14.17 -2.36
N GLN A 16 5.87 13.21 -1.90
CA GLN A 16 5.72 11.78 -2.18
C GLN A 16 4.91 11.05 -1.09
N ILE A 17 4.38 11.77 -0.10
CA ILE A 17 3.59 11.20 1.00
C ILE A 17 2.10 11.46 0.73
N LEU A 18 1.33 10.37 0.65
CA LEU A 18 -0.12 10.42 0.61
C LEU A 18 -0.70 10.02 1.97
N ILE A 19 -1.55 10.87 2.54
CA ILE A 19 -2.32 10.55 3.75
C ILE A 19 -3.59 9.81 3.33
N THR A 20 -3.84 8.65 3.94
CA THR A 20 -5.04 7.84 3.72
C THR A 20 -5.87 7.72 5.00
N GLU A 21 -7.14 7.40 4.86
CA GLU A 21 -8.10 7.07 5.93
C GLU A 21 -7.87 5.69 6.55
N GLY A 22 -6.74 5.04 6.25
CA GLY A 22 -6.35 3.74 6.79
C GLY A 22 -5.76 2.77 5.76
N ILE A 23 -5.45 1.56 6.24
CA ILE A 23 -4.74 0.55 5.43
C ILE A 23 -5.57 -0.03 4.29
N HIS A 24 -6.89 -0.18 4.47
CA HIS A 24 -7.77 -0.64 3.37
C HIS A 24 -7.72 0.31 2.16
N GLN A 25 -7.82 1.63 2.39
CA GLN A 25 -7.73 2.60 1.32
C GLN A 25 -6.32 2.64 0.70
N ALA A 26 -5.28 2.51 1.52
CA ALA A 26 -3.91 2.47 1.02
C ALA A 26 -3.69 1.27 0.08
N ILE A 27 -4.16 0.08 0.47
CA ILE A 27 -4.06 -1.13 -0.35
C ILE A 27 -4.89 -0.97 -1.64
N ASP A 28 -6.13 -0.46 -1.57
CA ASP A 28 -6.96 -0.21 -2.75
C ASP A 28 -6.26 0.70 -3.77
N LEU A 29 -5.68 1.81 -3.31
CA LEU A 29 -4.96 2.75 -4.17
C LEU A 29 -3.73 2.11 -4.82
N VAL A 30 -2.95 1.34 -4.05
CA VAL A 30 -1.76 0.65 -4.56
C VAL A 30 -2.14 -0.39 -5.61
N THR A 31 -3.16 -1.21 -5.35
CA THR A 31 -3.63 -2.22 -6.31
C THR A 31 -4.11 -1.56 -7.61
N ARG A 32 -4.90 -0.49 -7.54
CA ARG A 32 -5.39 0.23 -8.72
C ARG A 32 -4.29 0.95 -9.50
N MET A 33 -3.18 1.29 -8.87
CA MET A 33 -2.04 1.96 -9.50
C MET A 33 -1.06 0.97 -10.14
N LEU A 34 -0.89 -0.21 -9.56
CA LEU A 34 0.15 -1.17 -9.94
C LEU A 34 -0.38 -2.39 -10.70
N CYS A 35 -1.68 -2.65 -10.68
CA CYS A 35 -2.26 -3.88 -11.23
C CYS A 35 -3.44 -3.57 -12.16
N ASP A 36 -3.56 -4.39 -13.21
CA ASP A 36 -4.69 -4.43 -14.12
C ASP A 36 -5.63 -5.60 -13.78
N ASN A 37 -6.82 -5.57 -14.40
CA ASN A 37 -7.78 -6.67 -14.28
C ASN A 37 -7.19 -7.99 -14.78
N GLY A 38 -7.10 -8.97 -13.89
CA GLY A 38 -6.58 -10.31 -14.19
C GLY A 38 -5.13 -10.54 -13.78
N ASP A 39 -4.43 -9.51 -13.28
CA ASP A 39 -3.09 -9.66 -12.72
C ASP A 39 -3.12 -10.48 -11.42
N LEU A 40 -2.00 -11.17 -11.16
CA LEU A 40 -1.79 -11.96 -9.94
C LEU A 40 -0.75 -11.27 -9.06
N ALA A 41 -1.02 -11.17 -7.77
CA ALA A 41 -0.06 -10.72 -6.77
C ALA A 41 0.32 -11.84 -5.80
N TRP A 42 1.55 -11.76 -5.31
CA TRP A 42 2.04 -12.63 -4.25
C TRP A 42 1.57 -12.08 -2.90
N VAL A 43 1.01 -12.96 -2.08
CA VAL A 43 0.44 -12.61 -0.78
C VAL A 43 0.98 -13.61 0.25
N GLU A 44 1.31 -13.11 1.44
CA GLU A 44 1.77 -13.93 2.57
C GLU A 44 0.64 -14.82 3.12
N GLU A 45 0.98 -15.94 3.75
CA GLU A 45 0.03 -16.82 4.45
C GLU A 45 0.40 -16.89 5.94
N PRO A 46 -0.44 -16.41 6.88
CA PRO A 46 -1.74 -15.74 6.67
C PRO A 46 -1.59 -14.27 6.24
N SER A 47 -2.50 -13.81 5.39
CA SER A 47 -2.51 -12.42 4.91
C SER A 47 -3.39 -11.50 5.75
N TYR A 48 -3.26 -10.20 5.52
CA TYR A 48 -4.27 -9.24 5.92
C TYR A 48 -5.57 -9.50 5.15
N TRP A 49 -6.65 -9.87 5.84
CA TRP A 49 -7.94 -10.25 5.24
C TRP A 49 -8.48 -9.24 4.20
N GLY A 50 -8.21 -7.95 4.39
CA GLY A 50 -8.64 -6.90 3.45
C GLY A 50 -7.91 -6.87 2.11
N SER A 51 -6.77 -7.58 1.97
CA SER A 51 -5.99 -7.60 0.73
C SER A 51 -6.73 -8.31 -0.42
N ALA A 52 -7.53 -9.33 -0.11
CA ALA A 52 -8.32 -10.07 -1.09
C ALA A 52 -9.54 -9.28 -1.61
N THR A 53 -10.04 -8.31 -0.85
CA THR A 53 -11.23 -7.51 -1.23
C THR A 53 -10.90 -6.44 -2.27
N CYS A 54 -9.67 -5.94 -2.29
CA CYS A 54 -9.24 -4.89 -3.23
C CYS A 54 -9.00 -5.38 -4.67
N TRP A 55 -9.16 -6.68 -4.93
CA TRP A 55 -8.87 -7.32 -6.24
C TRP A 55 -10.11 -7.58 -7.10
N ARG A 56 -11.22 -6.90 -6.82
CA ARG A 56 -12.52 -7.09 -7.50
C ARG A 56 -12.75 -6.03 -8.57
#